data_AF-A0A1W1BWE5-F1
#
_entry.id   AF-A0A1W1BWE5-F1
#
_cell.length_a   1.000
_cell.length_b   1.000
_cell.length_c   1.000
_cell.angle_alpha   90.00
_cell.angle_beta   90.00
_cell.angle_gamma   90.00
#
_symmetry.space_group_name_H-M   'P 1'
#
loop_
_entity.id
_entity.type
_entity.pdbx_description
1 polymer ?
#
loop_
_entity_poly.entity_id
_entity_poly.type
_entity_poly.pdbx_seq_one_letter_code
_entity_poly.pdbx_strand_id
1 'polypeptide(L)' 'MGAGALVTKNKCFPPRSLIIGSPAKVVRTLNDAEVAELYASAKRYVAFKEDYRV' A
#
# COMPACT_ATOMS: atom_id res chain seq x y z
N MET A 1 -1.01 2.09 1.48
CA MET A 1 -1.40 3.53 1.51
C MET A 1 -2.53 3.69 0.51
N GLY A 2 -3.64 4.32 0.89
CA GLY A 2 -4.73 4.57 -0.06
C GLY A 2 -4.39 5.71 -1.02
N ALA A 3 -5.01 5.69 -2.21
CA ALA A 3 -4.89 6.76 -3.18
C ALA A 3 -5.33 8.11 -2.58
N GLY A 4 -4.55 9.17 -2.80
CA GLY A 4 -4.83 10.51 -2.26
C GLY A 4 -4.48 10.71 -0.78
N ALA A 5 -3.73 9.79 -0.16
CA ALA A 5 -3.26 9.97 1.21
C ALA A 5 -2.09 10.98 1.27
N LEU A 6 -2.25 12.09 2.00
CA LEU A 6 -1.17 13.07 2.25
C LEU A 6 -0.57 12.86 3.65
N VAL A 7 0.61 12.25 3.71
CA VAL A 7 1.36 12.08 4.95
C VAL A 7 2.13 13.36 5.27
N THR A 8 1.79 14.01 6.38
CA THR A 8 2.49 15.22 6.84
C THR A 8 3.84 14.88 7.48
N LYS A 9 4.76 15.85 7.52
CA LYS A 9 6.09 15.68 8.15
C LYS A 9 5.95 15.18 9.61
N ASN A 10 6.85 14.29 10.02
CA ASN A 10 6.90 13.63 11.34
C ASN A 10 5.72 12.70 11.68
N LYS A 11 4.82 12.37 10.75
CA LYS A 11 3.78 11.36 11.00
C LYS A 11 4.34 9.95 10.82
N CYS A 12 4.30 9.16 11.89
CA CYS A 12 4.59 7.74 11.86
C CYS A 12 3.30 6.95 12.02
N PHE A 13 3.11 5.91 11.22
CA PHE A 13 1.91 5.07 11.27
C PHE A 13 2.28 3.63 11.61
N PRO A 14 1.46 2.92 12.40
CA PRO A 14 1.73 1.54 12.75
C PRO A 14 1.69 0.63 11.51
N PRO A 15 2.48 -0.46 11.50
CA PRO A 15 2.48 -1.41 10.39
C PRO A 15 1.09 -2.01 10.18
N ARG A 16 0.82 -2.50 8.97
CA ARG A 16 -0.47 -3.08 8.56
C ARG A 16 -1.67 -2.13 8.72
N SER A 17 -1.45 -0.82 8.68
CA SER A 17 -2.54 0.17 8.76
C SER A 17 -2.98 0.64 7.38
N LEU A 18 -4.30 0.64 7.15
CA LEU A 18 -4.90 1.31 6.01
C LEU A 18 -5.02 2.81 6.32
N ILE A 19 -4.24 3.60 5.60
CA ILE A 19 -4.14 5.05 5.76
C ILE A 19 -4.75 5.72 4.53
N ILE A 20 -5.68 6.65 4.74
CA ILE A 20 -6.33 7.41 3.66
C ILE A 20 -6.47 8.91 4.01
N GLY A 21 -6.71 9.73 2.99
CA GLY A 21 -7.12 11.13 3.12
C GLY A 21 -5.98 12.15 3.22
N SER A 22 -6.35 13.43 3.14
CA SER A 22 -5.44 14.56 3.26
C SER A 22 -6.00 15.55 4.29
N PRO A 23 -5.42 15.64 5.52
CA PRO A 23 -4.23 14.93 6.00
C PRO A 23 -4.50 13.46 6.37
N ALA A 24 -3.52 12.60 6.10
CA ALA A 24 -3.64 11.14 6.23
C ALA A 24 -4.03 10.67 7.64
N LYS A 25 -5.03 9.81 7.75
CA LYS A 25 -5.49 9.19 9.00
C LYS A 25 -5.53 7.66 8.86
N VAL A 26 -5.28 6.95 9.96
CA VAL A 26 -5.50 5.51 10.06
C VAL A 26 -7.01 5.27 10.13
N VAL A 27 -7.53 4.44 9.23
CA VAL A 27 -8.95 4.08 9.22
C VAL A 27 -9.18 2.73 9.85
N ARG A 28 -8.32 1.75 9.57
CA ARG A 28 -8.38 0.40 10.13
C ARG A 28 -7.09 -0.37 9.88
N THR A 29 -6.96 -1.53 10.51
CA THR A 29 -5.90 -2.51 10.22
C THR A 29 -6.25 -3.32 8.96
N LEU A 30 -5.21 -3.71 8.21
CA LEU A 30 -5.30 -4.59 7.05
C LEU A 30 -5.50 -6.04 7.51
N ASN A 31 -6.48 -6.70 6.90
CA ASN A 31 -6.72 -8.13 7.11
C ASN A 31 -5.68 -8.98 6.35
N ASP A 32 -5.59 -10.28 6.66
CA ASP A 32 -4.57 -11.15 6.04
C ASP A 32 -4.79 -11.36 4.54
N ALA A 33 -6.03 -11.32 4.06
CA ALA A 33 -6.33 -11.43 2.63
C ALA A 33 -5.82 -10.22 1.84
N GLU A 34 -6.00 -9.01 2.37
CA GLU A 34 -5.49 -7.76 1.79
C GLU A 34 -3.96 -7.74 1.79
N VAL A 35 -3.34 -8.27 2.84
CA VAL A 35 -1.88 -8.42 2.89
C VAL A 35 -1.40 -9.43 1.85
N ALA A 36 -2.07 -10.57 1.69
CA ALA A 36 -1.74 -11.54 0.64
C ALA A 36 -1.90 -10.95 -0.76
N GLU A 37 -2.94 -10.15 -0.99
CA GLU A 37 -3.18 -9.47 -2.26
C GLU A 37 -2.09 -8.43 -2.57
N LEU A 38 -1.60 -7.71 -1.56
CA LEU A 38 -0.46 -6.79 -1.71
C LEU A 38 0.79 -7.53 -2.21
N TYR A 39 1.10 -8.71 -1.65
CA TYR A 39 2.20 -9.54 -2.13
C TYR A 39 1.97 -10.07 -3.55
N ALA A 40 0.74 -10.48 -3.87
CA ALA A 40 0.38 -10.93 -5.21
C ALA A 40 0.49 -9.80 -6.25
N SER A 41 0.09 -8.58 -5.90
CA SER A 41 0.26 -7.38 -6.72
C SER A 41 1.74 -7.09 -7.00
N ALA A 42 2.59 -7.13 -5.97
CA ALA A 42 4.04 -6.95 -6.13
C ALA A 42 4.63 -8.00 -7.09
N LYS A 43 4.24 -9.28 -6.95
CA LYS A 43 4.67 -10.35 -7.88
C LYS A 43 4.23 -10.10 -9.32
N ARG A 44 3.01 -9.60 -9.54
CA ARG A 44 2.51 -9.24 -10.88
C ARG A 44 3.36 -8.15 -11.53
N TYR A 45 3.74 -7.10 -10.79
CA TYR A 45 4.63 -6.07 -11.31
C TYR A 45 6.03 -6.59 -11.68
N VAL A 46 6.57 -7.53 -10.90
CA VAL A 46 7.85 -8.18 -11.23
C VAL A 46 7.72 -9.02 -12.51
N ALA A 47 6.64 -9.77 -12.67
CA ALA A 47 6.37 -10.53 -13.89
C ALA A 47 6.24 -9.60 -15.11
N PHE A 48 5.46 -8.51 -14.98
CA PHE A 48 5.32 -7.53 -16.05
C PHE A 48 6.65 -6.90 -16.46
N LYS A 49 7.53 -6.58 -15.50
CA LYS A 49 8.88 -6.07 -15.83
C LYS A 49 9.62 -7.00 -16.79
N GLU A 50 9.54 -8.31 -16.58
CA GLU A 50 10.22 -9.28 -17.45
C GLU A 50 9.57 -9.37 -18.84
N ASP A 51 8.23 -9.24 -18.92
CA ASP A 51 7.49 -9.22 -20.20
C ASP A 51 7.80 -7.96 -21.04
N TYR A 52 8.01 -6.81 -20.41
CA TYR A 52 8.36 -5.55 -21.09
C TYR A 52 9.88 -5.38 -21.32
N ARG A 53 10.68 -6.39 -20.97
CA ARG A 53 12.14 -6.38 -21.19
C ARG A 53 12.47 -6.81 -22.62
N VAL A 54 11.91 -6.10 -23.59
CA VAL A 54 12.32 -6.13 -25.01
C VAL A 54 13.65 -5.44 -25.23
#